data_AF-A9IRC0-F1
#
_entry.id   AF-A9IRC0-F1
#
_cell.length_a   1.000
_cell.length_b   1.000
_cell.length_c   1.000
_cell.angle_alpha   90.00
_cell.angle_beta   90.00
_cell.angle_gamma   90.00
#
_symmetry.space_group_name_H-M   'P 1'
#
loop_
_entity.id
_entity.type
_entity.pdbx_description
1 polymer ?
#
loop_
_entity_poly.entity_id
_entity_poly.type
_entity_poly.pdbx_seq_one_letter_code
_entity_poly.pdbx_strand_id
1 'polypeptide(L)'
;MKALADISARRALKRSITTCAMPWQASASSLSRRPEMRVGASSGRWFRAAKYSRGCGSKVMTVGSRPRSRAACRTRARMAWWPRCTPSKLPIVSAQGVRCAGGGADRYRCSEVFTTESLQFWVGSPLEYLILPESSPSSRRLVILISGRGSNMQALVQACREQAWPAEVSAVIASRPDAAGLQWAREQGIATGALYHKDFPSREAFDAALAAAIDQHRPDYVLLAGFMRVLTPAFVNHYAGRLVNIHPSLLPMFPGLHTHAQALATGVRLHGCTVHFVTPVLDHGPIIAQGCVPVLAGDTPETLARRVLQVEHQAYPAAVRWLAEGRVRLTPDQRVEVEGEPQRLFMGGGAA
;
A
#
# COMPACT_ATOMS: atom_id res chain seq x y z
N MET A 1 29.88 -1.78 -48.74
CA MET A 1 30.17 -2.35 -50.07
C MET A 1 31.22 -3.42 -49.92
N LYS A 2 30.91 -4.67 -50.33
CA LYS A 2 31.76 -5.81 -50.76
C LYS A 2 33.03 -6.13 -49.93
N ALA A 3 33.38 -7.37 -49.57
CA ALA A 3 32.91 -8.73 -49.89
C ALA A 3 33.67 -9.68 -48.90
N LEU A 4 33.01 -10.67 -48.28
CA LEU A 4 33.03 -12.12 -48.62
C LEU A 4 34.43 -12.78 -48.54
N ALA A 5 34.63 -14.02 -48.08
CA ALA A 5 33.86 -15.00 -47.33
C ALA A 5 34.79 -16.24 -47.16
N ASP A 6 34.47 -17.05 -46.14
CA ASP A 6 34.26 -18.50 -46.27
C ASP A 6 35.38 -19.54 -45.98
N ILE A 7 34.85 -20.69 -45.51
CA ILE A 7 35.32 -22.08 -45.56
C ILE A 7 36.24 -22.54 -44.41
N SER A 8 35.75 -23.17 -43.33
CA SER A 8 35.03 -24.46 -43.21
C SER A 8 35.95 -25.69 -43.13
N ALA A 9 35.84 -26.35 -41.96
CA ALA A 9 35.68 -27.79 -41.77
C ALA A 9 36.87 -28.75 -41.62
N ARG A 10 36.58 -29.71 -40.72
CA ARG A 10 37.02 -31.13 -40.59
C ARG A 10 38.11 -31.38 -39.55
N ARG A 11 37.74 -31.96 -38.39
CA ARG A 11 37.37 -33.37 -38.06
C ARG A 11 38.60 -34.07 -37.45
N ALA A 12 38.60 -34.42 -36.17
CA ALA A 12 37.93 -35.59 -35.55
C ALA A 12 38.80 -36.86 -35.54
N LEU A 13 39.13 -37.36 -34.35
CA LEU A 13 39.13 -38.80 -33.96
C LEU A 13 39.47 -38.87 -32.45
N LYS A 14 38.51 -39.19 -31.55
CA LYS A 14 38.04 -40.51 -31.11
C LYS A 14 39.10 -41.37 -30.41
N ARG A 15 38.81 -41.72 -29.14
CA ARG A 15 38.63 -43.07 -28.55
C ARG A 15 38.82 -42.96 -27.01
N SER A 16 38.21 -43.72 -26.10
CA SER A 16 36.92 -44.42 -25.90
C SER A 16 37.16 -45.43 -24.75
N ILE A 17 36.09 -45.84 -24.04
CA ILE A 17 35.96 -47.05 -23.18
C ILE A 17 36.45 -46.79 -21.72
N THR A 18 35.73 -47.09 -20.63
CA THR A 18 34.81 -48.21 -20.34
C THR A 18 33.81 -47.87 -19.21
N THR A 19 32.60 -48.40 -19.35
CA THR A 19 31.56 -48.67 -18.34
C THR A 19 31.91 -49.79 -17.35
N CYS A 20 31.35 -49.76 -16.14
CA CYS A 20 30.98 -50.99 -15.41
C CYS A 20 29.76 -50.75 -14.50
N ALA A 21 28.88 -51.76 -14.44
CA ALA A 21 27.56 -51.76 -13.81
C ALA A 21 27.55 -52.35 -12.38
N MET A 22 26.39 -52.22 -11.71
CA MET A 22 25.95 -52.58 -10.32
C MET A 22 26.02 -54.10 -9.97
N PRO A 23 25.33 -54.70 -8.94
CA PRO A 23 24.66 -54.28 -7.66
C PRO A 23 24.93 -55.22 -6.44
N TRP A 24 24.39 -54.93 -5.22
CA TRP A 24 23.92 -55.86 -4.14
C TRP A 24 23.99 -55.18 -2.73
N GLN A 25 23.22 -55.49 -1.68
CA GLN A 25 21.88 -56.04 -1.41
C GLN A 25 21.60 -55.78 0.10
N ALA A 26 20.35 -55.97 0.50
CA ALA A 26 19.71 -55.63 1.77
C ALA A 26 20.13 -56.43 3.02
N SER A 27 19.76 -55.92 4.20
CA SER A 27 19.15 -56.73 5.26
C SER A 27 18.26 -55.89 6.19
N ALA A 28 17.06 -56.40 6.46
CA ALA A 28 16.00 -55.85 7.30
C ALA A 28 15.83 -56.68 8.59
N SER A 29 15.26 -56.08 9.65
CA SER A 29 14.31 -56.67 10.63
C SER A 29 14.03 -55.64 11.74
N SER A 30 12.81 -55.11 11.90
CA SER A 30 11.64 -55.64 12.66
C SER A 30 11.85 -55.51 14.19
N LEU A 31 10.96 -54.96 15.03
CA LEU A 31 9.56 -55.35 15.29
C LEU A 31 8.91 -54.47 16.40
N SER A 32 7.57 -54.55 16.44
CA SER A 32 6.60 -54.26 17.53
C SER A 32 6.15 -52.79 17.70
N ARG A 33 4.89 -52.40 17.43
CA ARG A 33 3.50 -52.81 17.79
C ARG A 33 2.94 -52.08 19.02
N ARG A 34 1.82 -51.38 18.75
CA ARG A 34 0.88 -50.58 19.58
C ARG A 34 0.29 -51.34 20.79
N PRO A 35 -0.47 -50.68 21.70
CA PRO A 35 -1.91 -50.39 21.48
C PRO A 35 -2.32 -48.98 21.99
N GLU A 36 -3.12 -48.17 21.29
CA GLU A 36 -4.59 -48.17 21.22
C GLU A 36 -5.32 -48.47 22.56
N MET A 37 -5.91 -47.45 23.17
CA MET A 37 -6.86 -47.62 24.28
C MET A 37 -8.18 -46.92 23.93
N ARG A 38 -9.25 -47.72 23.93
CA ARG A 38 -10.65 -47.35 23.66
C ARG A 38 -11.31 -46.68 24.87
N VAL A 39 -12.18 -45.73 24.52
CA VAL A 39 -13.46 -45.32 25.10
C VAL A 39 -13.94 -46.05 26.37
N GLY A 40 -14.17 -45.27 27.42
CA GLY A 40 -15.07 -45.59 28.52
C GLY A 40 -16.15 -44.51 28.65
N ALA A 41 -17.41 -44.90 28.45
CA ALA A 41 -18.58 -44.08 28.73
C ALA A 41 -19.08 -44.37 30.15
N SER A 42 -19.41 -43.33 30.92
CA SER A 42 -20.33 -43.45 32.04
C SER A 42 -21.06 -42.12 32.33
N SER A 43 -22.37 -42.16 32.06
CA SER A 43 -23.49 -41.60 32.85
C SER A 43 -23.37 -40.19 33.46
N GLY A 44 -24.31 -39.29 33.11
CA GLY A 44 -24.60 -38.17 34.02
C GLY A 44 -25.38 -36.95 33.51
N ARG A 45 -26.56 -37.16 32.93
CA ARG A 45 -27.78 -36.33 33.09
C ARG A 45 -27.71 -34.77 32.94
N TRP A 46 -28.22 -34.31 31.79
CA TRP A 46 -29.12 -33.16 31.50
C TRP A 46 -28.95 -31.80 32.23
N PHE A 47 -28.61 -30.76 31.46
CA PHE A 47 -29.42 -29.52 31.40
C PHE A 47 -29.46 -28.99 29.96
N ARG A 48 -30.68 -28.61 29.53
CA ARG A 48 -31.00 -28.09 28.19
C ARG A 48 -30.63 -26.61 28.04
N ALA A 49 -30.13 -26.31 26.84
CA ALA A 49 -30.39 -25.13 26.00
C ALA A 49 -29.91 -23.73 26.46
N ALA A 50 -29.00 -23.16 25.67
CA ALA A 50 -29.32 -21.98 24.85
C ALA A 50 -28.33 -21.88 23.68
N LYS A 51 -28.83 -22.03 22.45
CA LYS A 51 -28.10 -21.56 21.26
C LYS A 51 -28.21 -20.04 21.23
N TYR A 52 -27.09 -19.35 21.30
CA TYR A 52 -26.96 -18.03 20.69
C TYR A 52 -25.74 -18.00 19.77
N SER A 53 -26.05 -17.51 18.59
CA SER A 53 -25.27 -17.33 17.38
C SER A 53 -24.09 -16.36 17.53
N ARG A 54 -23.04 -16.65 16.75
CA ARG A 54 -22.07 -15.71 16.16
C ARG A 54 -21.26 -14.83 17.13
N GLY A 55 -19.99 -15.19 17.30
CA GLY A 55 -18.97 -14.26 17.78
C GLY A 55 -17.66 -14.97 18.05
N CYS A 56 -16.67 -14.80 17.17
CA CYS A 56 -15.28 -15.16 17.41
C CYS A 56 -14.73 -14.22 18.49
N GLY A 57 -14.88 -14.62 19.75
CA GLY A 57 -14.19 -14.02 20.87
C GLY A 57 -13.32 -15.10 21.48
N SER A 58 -12.00 -14.98 21.34
CA SER A 58 -11.03 -15.82 22.04
C SER A 58 -11.28 -15.70 23.55
N LYS A 59 -12.07 -16.61 24.11
CA LYS A 59 -12.23 -16.78 25.56
C LYS A 59 -10.97 -17.44 26.07
N VAL A 60 -9.96 -16.65 26.43
CA VAL A 60 -8.89 -17.14 27.28
C VAL A 60 -9.47 -17.30 28.68
N MET A 61 -9.77 -18.54 29.07
CA MET A 61 -10.08 -18.88 30.46
C MET A 61 -8.75 -19.22 31.15
N THR A 62 -8.30 -18.39 32.07
CA THR A 62 -7.19 -18.76 32.96
C THR A 62 -7.72 -19.75 33.99
N VAL A 63 -7.31 -21.02 33.88
CA VAL A 63 -7.56 -22.01 34.92
C VAL A 63 -6.69 -21.64 36.11
N GLY A 64 -7.32 -21.24 37.22
CA GLY A 64 -6.62 -20.83 38.43
C GLY A 64 -5.84 -22.00 39.02
N SER A 65 -4.52 -22.02 38.82
CA SER A 65 -3.60 -22.82 39.62
C SER A 65 -3.01 -21.91 40.71
N ARG A 66 -3.12 -22.34 41.97
CA ARG A 66 -2.49 -21.65 43.10
C ARG A 66 -0.96 -21.84 43.01
N PRO A 67 -0.15 -20.76 43.04
CA PRO A 67 1.30 -20.93 43.14
C PRO A 67 1.67 -21.37 44.56
N ARG A 68 2.45 -22.46 44.67
CA ARG A 68 3.21 -22.78 45.88
C ARG A 68 4.57 -22.10 45.81
N SER A 69 4.99 -21.59 46.97
CA SER A 69 6.29 -21.00 47.34
C SER A 69 6.42 -19.48 47.22
N ARG A 70 6.85 -18.90 48.36
CA ARG A 70 7.23 -17.50 48.55
C ARG A 70 8.70 -17.35 48.13
N ALA A 71 8.99 -16.43 47.21
CA ALA A 71 10.33 -15.88 47.02
C ALA A 71 10.29 -14.38 47.36
N ALA A 72 11.23 -13.96 48.20
CA ALA A 72 11.26 -12.65 48.85
C ALA A 72 11.52 -11.49 47.87
N CYS A 73 10.91 -10.36 48.18
CA CYS A 73 11.01 -9.10 47.47
C CYS A 73 12.38 -8.44 47.70
N ARG A 74 13.09 -8.09 46.62
CA ARG A 74 14.05 -6.98 46.61
C ARG A 74 13.74 -6.09 45.42
N THR A 75 13.19 -4.92 45.70
CA THR A 75 12.94 -3.87 44.72
C THR A 75 14.09 -2.86 44.74
N ARG A 76 14.56 -2.44 43.56
CA ARG A 76 14.63 -1.00 43.26
C ARG A 76 14.56 -0.76 41.76
N ALA A 77 13.69 0.18 41.43
CA ALA A 77 13.21 0.52 40.10
C ALA A 77 14.07 1.58 39.41
N ARG A 78 14.04 1.59 38.08
CA ARG A 78 13.81 2.79 37.25
C ARG A 78 13.54 2.35 35.80
N MET A 79 12.27 2.12 35.48
CA MET A 79 11.78 2.18 34.08
C MET A 79 10.99 3.46 33.91
N ALA A 80 11.35 4.21 32.88
CA ALA A 80 10.65 5.40 32.44
C ALA A 80 9.26 5.04 31.90
N TRP A 81 8.29 5.87 32.30
CA TRP A 81 6.90 5.83 31.90
C TRP A 81 6.71 6.03 30.39
N TRP A 82 5.90 5.18 29.77
CA TRP A 82 5.12 5.48 28.56
C TRP A 82 3.63 5.23 28.87
N PRO A 83 2.71 6.04 28.36
CA PRO A 83 1.30 6.01 28.75
C PRO A 83 0.60 4.75 28.23
N ARG A 84 -0.21 4.14 29.09
CA ARG A 84 -1.07 3.00 28.76
C ARG A 84 -2.15 3.44 27.78
N CYS A 85 -2.18 2.84 26.60
CA CYS A 85 -3.34 2.86 25.73
C CYS A 85 -4.50 2.11 26.40
N THR A 86 -5.52 2.85 26.81
CA THR A 86 -6.86 2.34 27.12
C THR A 86 -7.53 1.83 25.85
N PRO A 87 -8.18 0.65 25.83
CA PRO A 87 -9.04 0.25 24.72
C PRO A 87 -10.31 1.11 24.74
N SER A 88 -10.50 1.95 23.72
CA SER A 88 -11.74 2.72 23.52
C SER A 88 -12.88 1.81 23.08
N LYS A 89 -13.48 1.07 24.01
CA LYS A 89 -14.91 0.79 23.93
C LYS A 89 -15.60 1.94 24.62
N LEU A 90 -16.12 2.89 23.85
CA LEU A 90 -16.91 3.98 24.41
C LEU A 90 -18.11 3.39 25.17
N PRO A 91 -18.46 3.94 26.35
CA PRO A 91 -19.65 3.53 27.09
C PRO A 91 -20.92 4.00 26.37
N ILE A 92 -21.95 3.15 26.36
CA ILE A 92 -23.34 3.60 26.18
C ILE A 92 -23.65 4.46 27.40
N VAL A 93 -23.79 5.77 27.20
CA VAL A 93 -24.36 6.67 28.21
C VAL A 93 -25.86 6.45 28.16
N SER A 94 -26.41 5.82 29.20
CA SER A 94 -27.83 6.00 29.52
C SER A 94 -28.00 7.41 30.06
N ALA A 95 -28.61 8.30 29.27
CA ALA A 95 -29.08 9.57 29.79
C ALA A 95 -30.18 9.29 30.83
N GLN A 96 -29.83 9.39 32.12
CA GLN A 96 -30.82 9.57 33.16
C GLN A 96 -31.37 10.99 33.02
N GLY A 97 -32.66 11.07 32.71
CA GLY A 97 -33.37 12.33 32.54
C GLY A 97 -33.32 13.20 33.80
N VAL A 98 -33.07 14.48 33.58
CA VAL A 98 -33.31 15.52 34.58
C VAL A 98 -34.82 15.58 34.84
N ARG A 99 -35.20 15.40 36.10
CA ARG A 99 -36.54 15.73 36.58
C ARG A 99 -36.68 17.25 36.57
N CYS A 100 -37.48 17.79 35.66
CA CYS A 100 -38.04 19.12 35.82
C CYS A 100 -39.32 19.00 36.64
N ALA A 101 -39.31 19.62 37.82
CA ALA A 101 -40.52 19.90 38.58
C ALA A 101 -41.18 21.17 38.02
N GLY A 102 -42.51 21.13 37.85
CA GLY A 102 -43.33 22.33 37.80
C GLY A 102 -44.03 22.62 36.48
N GLY A 103 -45.31 22.23 36.42
CA GLY A 103 -46.42 23.13 36.12
C GLY A 103 -46.67 23.58 34.68
N GLY A 104 -47.90 23.34 34.20
CA GLY A 104 -48.52 24.15 33.16
C GLY A 104 -49.13 23.34 32.03
N ALA A 105 -50.45 23.19 32.07
CA ALA A 105 -51.26 22.71 30.97
C ALA A 105 -51.07 23.58 29.72
N ASP A 106 -51.04 22.97 28.52
CA ASP A 106 -52.18 23.11 27.62
C ASP A 106 -52.08 22.20 26.39
N ARG A 107 -53.26 21.70 26.01
CA ARG A 107 -53.52 20.90 24.81
C ARG A 107 -53.51 21.83 23.61
N TYR A 108 -52.71 21.60 22.57
CA TYR A 108 -53.14 22.01 21.22
C TYR A 108 -52.75 21.03 20.11
N ARG A 109 -53.60 21.07 19.11
CA ARG A 109 -54.08 20.02 18.23
C ARG A 109 -53.29 20.04 16.92
N CYS A 110 -53.08 18.87 16.34
CA CYS A 110 -52.63 18.69 14.97
C CYS A 110 -53.76 19.06 14.00
N SER A 111 -53.58 20.10 13.19
CA SER A 111 -54.12 20.28 11.84
C SER A 111 -53.79 21.69 11.39
N GLU A 112 -53.00 21.84 10.33
CA GLU A 112 -53.32 22.75 9.24
C GLU A 112 -52.47 22.47 8.01
N VAL A 113 -53.21 22.26 6.93
CA VAL A 113 -52.76 22.16 5.54
C VAL A 113 -52.59 23.60 5.06
N PHE A 114 -51.45 23.92 4.44
CA PHE A 114 -51.37 25.12 3.59
C PHE A 114 -50.74 24.82 2.25
N THR A 115 -51.40 25.42 1.27
CA THR A 115 -51.46 25.18 -0.16
C THR A 115 -50.30 25.80 -0.92
N THR A 116 -50.07 25.27 -2.11
CA THR A 116 -49.29 25.86 -3.19
C THR A 116 -49.84 27.23 -3.59
N GLU A 117 -49.02 28.28 -3.53
CA GLU A 117 -48.68 29.17 -4.65
C GLU A 117 -48.02 30.47 -4.18
N SER A 118 -47.04 30.90 -5.01
CA SER A 118 -46.54 32.26 -5.17
C SER A 118 -45.70 32.88 -4.04
N LEU A 119 -44.37 32.86 -4.23
CA LEU A 119 -43.53 34.05 -4.16
C LEU A 119 -42.22 33.78 -4.92
N GLN A 120 -42.18 34.30 -6.15
CA GLN A 120 -40.96 34.52 -6.90
C GLN A 120 -40.06 35.51 -6.16
N PHE A 121 -38.76 35.38 -6.41
CA PHE A 121 -37.62 36.22 -6.01
C PHE A 121 -36.81 35.77 -4.79
N TRP A 122 -35.49 35.74 -5.03
CA TRP A 122 -34.37 35.34 -4.16
C TRP A 122 -34.05 33.84 -4.08
N VAL A 123 -33.70 33.25 -5.22
CA VAL A 123 -32.81 32.08 -5.25
C VAL A 123 -31.40 32.57 -4.91
N GLY A 124 -31.10 32.67 -3.61
CA GLY A 124 -29.75 32.88 -3.11
C GLY A 124 -28.94 31.60 -3.28
N SER A 125 -28.01 31.64 -4.25
CA SER A 125 -26.79 30.84 -4.39
C SER A 125 -26.65 29.59 -3.49
N PRO A 126 -26.96 28.38 -3.99
CA PRO A 126 -26.44 27.18 -3.38
C PRO A 126 -24.97 27.03 -3.77
N LEU A 127 -24.10 27.08 -2.76
CA LEU A 127 -22.81 26.40 -2.67
C LEU A 127 -22.11 26.18 -4.02
N GLU A 128 -21.18 27.09 -4.32
CA GLU A 128 -20.15 26.94 -5.33
C GLU A 128 -19.31 25.70 -4.98
N TYR A 129 -19.81 24.53 -5.39
CA TYR A 129 -19.02 23.32 -5.51
C TYR A 129 -17.84 23.70 -6.40
N LEU A 130 -16.60 23.47 -5.94
CA LEU A 130 -15.45 23.38 -6.83
C LEU A 130 -15.73 22.23 -7.80
N ILE A 131 -16.41 22.53 -8.90
CA ILE A 131 -16.50 21.68 -10.06
C ILE A 131 -15.08 21.70 -10.64
N LEU A 132 -14.33 20.63 -10.37
CA LEU A 132 -13.12 20.33 -11.13
C LEU A 132 -13.52 20.36 -12.61
N PRO A 133 -12.77 21.06 -13.48
CA PRO A 133 -13.19 21.27 -14.86
C PRO A 133 -13.48 19.92 -15.54
N GLU A 134 -14.65 19.81 -16.17
CA GLU A 134 -14.98 18.69 -17.04
C GLU A 134 -13.92 18.62 -18.16
N SER A 135 -13.00 17.68 -18.03
CA SER A 135 -11.94 17.48 -19.02
C SER A 135 -12.53 16.84 -20.27
N SER A 136 -12.70 17.61 -21.33
CA SER A 136 -12.66 17.10 -22.70
C SER A 136 -11.36 16.27 -22.91
N PRO A 137 -11.33 15.29 -23.83
CA PRO A 137 -10.36 14.18 -23.83
C PRO A 137 -9.01 14.64 -24.37
N SER A 138 -8.37 15.56 -23.66
CA SER A 138 -6.96 15.83 -23.81
C SER A 138 -6.18 14.76 -23.05
N SER A 139 -5.21 14.16 -23.74
CA SER A 139 -4.29 13.19 -23.13
C SER A 139 -3.63 13.85 -21.91
N ARG A 140 -3.78 13.23 -20.74
CA ARG A 140 -3.18 13.74 -19.50
C ARG A 140 -1.66 13.63 -19.55
N ARG A 141 -0.97 14.66 -19.05
CA ARG A 141 0.49 14.74 -19.05
C ARG A 141 1.04 14.26 -17.73
N LEU A 142 1.89 13.24 -17.81
CA LEU A 142 2.58 12.66 -16.67
C LEU A 142 4.04 13.11 -16.68
N VAL A 143 4.56 13.52 -15.52
CA VAL A 143 6.00 13.72 -15.29
C VAL A 143 6.45 12.74 -14.21
N ILE A 144 7.52 11.99 -14.47
CA ILE A 144 8.02 10.97 -13.54
C ILE A 144 9.34 11.42 -12.92
N LEU A 145 9.44 11.36 -11.59
CA LEU A 145 10.64 11.66 -10.83
C LEU A 145 11.35 10.39 -10.36
N ILE A 146 12.67 10.32 -10.57
CA ILE A 146 13.49 9.15 -10.22
C ILE A 146 14.81 9.53 -9.51
N SER A 147 15.44 8.55 -8.87
CA SER A 147 16.82 8.68 -8.34
C SER A 147 17.78 7.58 -8.80
N GLY A 148 17.30 6.56 -9.52
CA GLY A 148 18.10 5.36 -9.81
C GLY A 148 17.70 4.64 -11.09
N ARG A 149 17.57 3.30 -11.01
CA ARG A 149 17.31 2.44 -12.18
C ARG A 149 15.95 2.68 -12.85
N GLY A 150 14.96 3.16 -12.08
CA GLY A 150 13.65 3.51 -12.62
C GLY A 150 12.73 2.32 -12.94
N SER A 151 12.83 1.19 -12.22
CA SER A 151 12.01 -0.01 -12.49
C SER A 151 10.50 0.29 -12.54
N ASN A 152 9.98 1.04 -11.55
CA ASN A 152 8.58 1.49 -11.55
C ASN A 152 8.24 2.43 -12.72
N MET A 153 9.15 3.33 -13.10
CA MET A 153 8.99 4.20 -14.26
C MET A 153 8.88 3.38 -15.56
N GLN A 154 9.71 2.35 -15.71
CA GLN A 154 9.67 1.46 -16.88
C GLN A 154 8.31 0.76 -16.99
N ALA A 155 7.82 0.18 -15.87
CA ALA A 155 6.52 -0.45 -15.81
C ALA A 155 5.37 0.52 -16.16
N LEU A 156 5.42 1.77 -15.65
CA LEU A 156 4.44 2.81 -15.96
C LEU A 156 4.42 3.17 -17.45
N VAL A 157 5.59 3.46 -18.03
CA VAL A 157 5.71 3.85 -19.44
C VAL A 157 5.25 2.72 -20.36
N GLN A 158 5.65 1.49 -20.06
CA GLN A 158 5.28 0.32 -20.84
C GLN A 158 3.76 0.09 -20.78
N ALA A 159 3.17 0.06 -19.59
CA ALA A 159 1.73 -0.13 -19.41
C ALA A 159 0.90 0.98 -20.07
N CYS A 160 1.36 2.24 -19.98
CA CYS A 160 0.71 3.39 -20.63
C CYS A 160 0.59 3.22 -22.14
N ARG A 161 1.62 2.69 -22.79
CA ARG A 161 1.66 2.46 -24.24
C ARG A 161 0.87 1.23 -24.64
N GLU A 162 1.13 0.09 -23.99
CA GLU A 162 0.52 -1.20 -24.33
C GLU A 162 -1.00 -1.18 -24.16
N GLN A 163 -1.51 -0.42 -23.18
CA GLN A 163 -2.92 -0.33 -22.88
C GLN A 163 -3.57 0.95 -23.42
N ALA A 164 -2.84 1.75 -24.21
CA ALA A 164 -3.32 2.99 -24.84
C ALA A 164 -4.09 3.90 -23.87
N TRP A 165 -3.48 4.25 -22.73
CA TRP A 165 -4.10 5.14 -21.76
C TRP A 165 -4.39 6.52 -22.37
N PRO A 166 -5.39 7.26 -21.87
CA PRO A 166 -5.60 8.67 -22.21
C PRO A 166 -4.56 9.57 -21.52
N ALA A 167 -3.28 9.21 -21.61
CA ALA A 167 -2.16 9.93 -21.01
C ALA A 167 -0.86 9.75 -21.80
N GLU A 168 0.07 10.69 -21.63
CA GLU A 168 1.43 10.64 -22.16
C GLU A 168 2.45 10.91 -21.05
N VAL A 169 3.58 10.19 -21.08
CA VAL A 169 4.73 10.50 -20.22
C VAL A 169 5.55 11.59 -20.91
N SER A 170 5.33 12.83 -20.47
CA SER A 170 5.90 14.03 -21.05
C SER A 170 7.38 14.23 -20.70
N ALA A 171 7.79 13.85 -19.49
CA ALA A 171 9.20 13.92 -19.07
C ALA A 171 9.55 12.96 -17.93
N VAL A 172 10.83 12.65 -17.84
CA VAL A 172 11.47 11.98 -16.71
C VAL A 172 12.56 12.87 -16.15
N ILE A 173 12.47 13.23 -14.87
CA ILE A 173 13.46 14.09 -14.20
C ILE A 173 14.12 13.31 -13.07
N ALA A 174 15.44 13.24 -13.08
CA ALA A 174 16.19 12.58 -12.01
C ALA A 174 16.82 13.56 -11.02
N SER A 175 16.90 13.14 -9.77
CA SER A 175 17.70 13.83 -8.73
C SER A 175 19.21 13.57 -8.82
N ARG A 176 19.62 12.73 -9.77
CA ARG A 176 21.02 12.38 -10.04
C ARG A 176 21.27 12.29 -11.54
N PRO A 177 22.35 12.87 -12.06
CA PRO A 177 22.65 12.84 -13.50
C PRO A 177 23.03 11.44 -14.00
N ASP A 178 23.53 10.58 -13.12
CA ASP A 178 23.96 9.20 -13.41
C ASP A 178 22.86 8.15 -13.20
N ALA A 179 21.61 8.59 -12.98
CA ALA A 179 20.49 7.67 -12.83
C ALA A 179 20.27 6.87 -14.12
N ALA A 180 20.50 5.56 -14.07
CA ALA A 180 20.36 4.66 -15.23
C ALA A 180 18.96 4.72 -15.89
N GLY A 181 17.92 5.07 -15.13
CA GLY A 181 16.57 5.28 -15.68
C GLY A 181 16.48 6.41 -16.71
N LEU A 182 17.37 7.42 -16.64
CA LEU A 182 17.40 8.50 -17.64
C LEU A 182 17.80 7.98 -19.02
N GLN A 183 18.82 7.12 -19.08
CA GLN A 183 19.25 6.53 -20.35
C GLN A 183 18.10 5.76 -21.00
N TRP A 184 17.46 4.89 -20.21
CA TRP A 184 16.31 4.13 -20.68
C TRP A 184 15.18 5.05 -21.19
N ALA A 185 14.85 6.12 -20.46
CA ALA A 185 13.81 7.06 -20.88
C ALA A 185 14.12 7.75 -22.21
N ARG A 186 15.39 8.11 -22.47
CA ARG A 186 15.84 8.66 -23.75
C ARG A 186 15.71 7.66 -24.89
N GLU A 187 16.06 6.39 -24.65
CA GLU A 187 15.88 5.31 -25.63
C GLU A 187 14.41 5.09 -25.98
N GLN A 188 13.49 5.43 -25.06
CA GLN A 188 12.06 5.44 -25.31
C GLN A 188 11.54 6.73 -25.96
N GLY A 189 12.40 7.70 -26.28
CA GLY A 189 12.02 8.98 -26.89
C GLY A 189 11.33 9.96 -25.92
N ILE A 190 11.51 9.79 -24.60
CA ILE A 190 10.91 10.66 -23.58
C ILE A 190 11.89 11.78 -23.23
N ALA A 191 11.39 13.01 -23.04
CA ALA A 191 12.22 14.13 -22.59
C ALA A 191 12.82 13.83 -21.21
N THR A 192 14.10 14.13 -21.03
CA THR A 192 14.80 13.85 -19.77
C THR A 192 15.49 15.07 -19.21
N GLY A 193 15.40 15.26 -17.89
CA GLY A 193 16.15 16.26 -17.13
C GLY A 193 16.88 15.63 -15.95
N ALA A 194 17.91 16.29 -15.45
CA ALA A 194 18.56 15.93 -14.20
C ALA A 194 18.90 17.18 -13.41
N LEU A 195 18.60 17.16 -12.12
CA LEU A 195 18.98 18.20 -11.17
C LEU A 195 19.69 17.51 -10.01
N TYR A 196 20.96 17.85 -9.77
CA TYR A 196 21.69 17.29 -8.66
C TYR A 196 21.61 18.21 -7.46
N HIS A 197 21.07 17.71 -6.35
CA HIS A 197 20.85 18.51 -5.14
C HIS A 197 22.11 19.21 -4.58
N LYS A 198 23.31 18.72 -4.91
CA LYS A 198 24.57 19.35 -4.47
C LYS A 198 24.92 20.63 -5.24
N ASP A 199 24.27 20.85 -6.39
CA ASP A 199 24.47 22.04 -7.21
C ASP A 199 23.65 23.23 -6.70
N PHE A 200 22.88 23.04 -5.62
CA PHE A 200 21.98 24.04 -5.05
C PHE A 200 22.37 24.38 -3.61
N PRO A 201 22.24 25.66 -3.20
CA PRO A 201 22.65 26.11 -1.87
C PRO A 201 21.71 25.66 -0.75
N SER A 202 20.48 25.26 -1.08
CA SER A 202 19.49 24.81 -0.11
C SER A 202 18.49 23.81 -0.72
N ARG A 203 17.70 23.17 0.14
CA ARG A 203 16.61 22.28 -0.29
C ARG A 203 15.54 23.04 -1.05
N GLU A 204 15.23 24.25 -0.59
CA GLU A 204 14.22 25.14 -1.16
C GLU A 204 14.64 25.59 -2.56
N ALA A 205 15.93 25.91 -2.76
CA ALA A 205 16.46 26.27 -4.08
C ALA A 205 16.41 25.09 -5.06
N PHE A 206 16.76 23.89 -4.60
CA PHE A 206 16.61 22.66 -5.40
C PHE A 206 15.16 22.39 -5.78
N ASP A 207 14.24 22.43 -4.81
CA ASP A 207 12.82 22.16 -5.03
C ASP A 207 12.17 23.20 -5.97
N ALA A 208 12.56 24.48 -5.87
CA ALA A 208 12.10 25.52 -6.78
C ALA A 208 12.58 25.27 -8.22
N ALA A 209 13.86 24.90 -8.40
CA ALA A 209 14.39 24.54 -9.71
C ALA A 209 13.73 23.26 -10.27
N LEU A 210 13.45 22.29 -9.41
CA LEU A 210 12.73 21.07 -9.77
C LEU A 210 11.30 21.37 -10.22
N ALA A 211 10.56 22.20 -9.49
CA ALA A 211 9.22 22.62 -9.87
C ALA A 211 9.24 23.36 -11.22
N ALA A 212 10.18 24.28 -11.42
CA ALA A 212 10.34 24.98 -12.70
C ALA A 212 10.64 24.04 -13.87
N ALA A 213 11.46 23.00 -13.67
CA ALA A 213 11.73 21.99 -14.69
C ALA A 213 10.50 21.12 -14.99
N ILE A 214 9.73 20.76 -13.96
CA ILE A 214 8.49 19.98 -14.09
C ILE A 214 7.42 20.80 -14.84
N ASP A 215 7.22 22.06 -14.46
CA ASP A 215 6.13 22.90 -14.97
C ASP A 215 6.26 23.26 -16.46
N GLN A 216 7.48 23.22 -17.01
CA GLN A 216 7.72 23.33 -18.46
C GLN A 216 6.95 22.28 -19.27
N HIS A 217 6.66 21.13 -18.66
CA HIS A 217 5.92 20.04 -19.31
C HIS A 217 4.41 20.09 -19.08
N ARG A 218 3.92 21.04 -18.23
CA ARG A 218 2.51 21.21 -17.86
C ARG A 218 1.85 19.90 -17.41
N PRO A 219 2.34 19.26 -16.32
CA PRO A 219 1.80 17.97 -15.89
C PRO A 219 0.42 18.10 -15.24
N ASP A 220 -0.42 17.13 -15.55
CA ASP A 220 -1.62 16.81 -14.76
C ASP A 220 -1.24 16.03 -13.50
N TYR A 221 -0.24 15.15 -13.59
CA TYR A 221 0.28 14.39 -12.45
C TYR A 221 1.80 14.32 -12.43
N VAL A 222 2.36 14.38 -11.22
CA VAL A 222 3.79 14.16 -10.94
C VAL A 222 3.92 12.85 -10.16
N LEU A 223 4.69 11.91 -10.69
CA LEU A 223 4.79 10.54 -10.20
C LEU A 223 6.18 10.28 -9.60
N LEU A 224 6.24 9.99 -8.30
CA LEU A 224 7.48 9.63 -7.61
C LEU A 224 7.74 8.13 -7.76
N ALA A 225 8.65 7.77 -8.67
CA ALA A 225 9.03 6.39 -8.95
C ALA A 225 10.43 6.09 -8.37
N GLY A 226 10.52 6.01 -7.05
CA GLY A 226 11.79 5.81 -6.34
C GLY A 226 12.62 7.09 -6.26
N PHE A 227 11.96 8.21 -5.99
CA PHE A 227 12.61 9.51 -5.77
C PHE A 227 13.08 9.64 -4.32
N MET A 228 14.38 9.47 -4.09
CA MET A 228 15.00 9.35 -2.77
C MET A 228 15.38 10.71 -2.14
N ARG A 229 14.47 11.67 -2.20
CA ARG A 229 14.65 13.02 -1.64
C ARG A 229 13.39 13.46 -0.91
N VAL A 230 13.58 14.03 0.28
CA VAL A 230 12.47 14.63 1.04
C VAL A 230 12.15 15.99 0.44
N LEU A 231 10.94 16.11 -0.09
CA LEU A 231 10.40 17.34 -0.68
C LEU A 231 9.95 18.31 0.42
N THR A 232 10.09 19.60 0.17
CA THR A 232 9.62 20.66 1.07
C THR A 232 8.08 20.77 1.05
N PRO A 233 7.46 21.27 2.13
CA PRO A 233 6.01 21.53 2.14
C PRO A 233 5.55 22.44 1.00
N ALA A 234 6.36 23.44 0.63
CA ALA A 234 6.05 24.35 -0.48
C ALA A 234 5.93 23.60 -1.82
N PHE A 235 6.88 22.70 -2.11
CA PHE A 235 6.83 21.86 -3.31
C PHE A 235 5.61 20.94 -3.31
N VAL A 236 5.34 20.28 -2.18
CA VAL A 236 4.20 19.35 -2.07
C VAL A 236 2.87 20.08 -2.26
N ASN A 237 2.73 21.28 -1.68
CA ASN A 237 1.52 22.08 -1.80
C ASN A 237 1.29 22.58 -3.25
N HIS A 238 2.35 22.90 -4.00
CA HIS A 238 2.26 23.28 -5.41
C HIS A 238 1.63 22.19 -6.30
N TYR A 239 1.89 20.92 -5.97
CA TYR A 239 1.33 19.75 -6.64
C TYR A 239 0.26 19.02 -5.81
N ALA A 240 -0.41 19.72 -4.88
CA ALA A 240 -1.46 19.12 -4.06
C ALA A 240 -2.54 18.46 -4.94
N GLY A 241 -2.92 17.22 -4.61
CA GLY A 241 -3.85 16.41 -5.41
C GLY A 241 -3.31 15.89 -6.75
N ARG A 242 -2.08 16.26 -7.14
CA ARG A 242 -1.42 15.86 -8.39
C ARG A 242 -0.11 15.12 -8.19
N LEU A 243 0.46 15.15 -6.99
CA LEU A 243 1.70 14.45 -6.62
C LEU A 243 1.39 13.06 -6.04
N VAL A 244 1.91 12.01 -6.67
CA VAL A 244 1.61 10.62 -6.32
C VAL A 244 2.88 9.82 -6.11
N ASN A 245 2.94 9.06 -5.02
CA ASN A 245 4.09 8.22 -4.67
C ASN A 245 3.67 6.76 -4.53
N ILE A 246 4.61 5.86 -4.82
CA ILE A 246 4.55 4.47 -4.36
C ILE A 246 5.55 4.26 -3.24
N HIS A 247 5.06 3.77 -2.10
CA HIS A 247 5.85 3.50 -0.91
C HIS A 247 5.94 1.99 -0.66
N PRO A 248 7.12 1.41 -0.41
CA PRO A 248 7.32 -0.03 -0.26
C PRO A 248 6.90 -0.56 1.13
N SER A 249 5.70 -0.20 1.59
CA SER A 249 5.05 -0.81 2.75
C SER A 249 3.52 -0.74 2.65
N LEU A 250 2.82 -1.44 3.54
CA LEU A 250 1.38 -1.30 3.74
C LEU A 250 1.12 -0.14 4.72
N LEU A 251 1.08 1.09 4.23
CA LEU A 251 0.81 2.28 5.04
C LEU A 251 -0.54 2.13 5.77
N PRO A 252 -0.64 2.61 7.03
CA PRO A 252 0.30 3.48 7.75
C PRO A 252 1.50 2.76 8.41
N MET A 253 1.70 1.45 8.18
CA MET A 253 2.85 0.73 8.75
C MET A 253 4.15 1.07 8.02
N PHE A 254 5.24 1.20 8.78
CA PHE A 254 6.60 1.39 8.26
C PHE A 254 6.74 2.59 7.28
N PRO A 255 6.38 3.83 7.68
CA PRO A 255 6.74 5.02 6.91
C PRO A 255 8.27 5.20 6.88
N GLY A 256 8.78 5.94 5.90
CA GLY A 256 10.20 6.25 5.74
C GLY A 256 11.03 5.11 5.14
N LEU A 257 12.32 5.04 5.51
CA LEU A 257 13.31 4.21 4.81
C LEU A 257 13.43 2.79 5.39
N HIS A 258 14.04 1.88 4.62
CA HIS A 258 14.35 0.51 5.07
C HIS A 258 13.13 -0.33 5.49
N THR A 259 11.98 -0.10 4.85
CA THR A 259 10.69 -0.73 5.18
C THR A 259 10.77 -2.26 5.25
N HIS A 260 11.49 -2.90 4.33
CA HIS A 260 11.66 -4.36 4.30
C HIS A 260 12.41 -4.90 5.51
N ALA A 261 13.49 -4.21 5.92
CA ALA A 261 14.25 -4.58 7.11
C ALA A 261 13.42 -4.39 8.39
N GLN A 262 12.65 -3.28 8.45
CA GLN A 262 11.71 -3.05 9.56
C GLN A 262 10.63 -4.14 9.64
N ALA A 263 10.06 -4.55 8.51
CA ALA A 263 9.05 -5.60 8.44
C ALA A 263 9.60 -6.95 8.95
N LEU A 264 10.80 -7.34 8.51
CA LEU A 264 11.46 -8.57 8.95
C LEU A 264 11.80 -8.52 10.44
N ALA A 265 12.36 -7.41 10.93
CA ALA A 265 12.69 -7.23 12.34
C ALA A 265 11.44 -7.28 13.24
N THR A 266 10.30 -6.79 12.75
CA THR A 266 9.01 -6.84 13.46
C THR A 266 8.38 -8.23 13.45
N GLY A 267 8.78 -9.10 12.50
CA GLY A 267 8.23 -10.45 12.35
C GLY A 267 6.82 -10.49 11.74
N VAL A 268 6.44 -9.47 10.96
CA VAL A 268 5.13 -9.48 10.28
C VAL A 268 5.07 -10.59 9.24
N ARG A 269 3.88 -11.15 9.01
CA ARG A 269 3.67 -12.20 8.00
C ARG A 269 3.13 -11.68 6.67
N LEU A 270 2.79 -10.39 6.63
CA LEU A 270 2.28 -9.69 5.47
C LEU A 270 3.02 -8.35 5.34
N HIS A 271 3.48 -8.04 4.14
CA HIS A 271 4.09 -6.77 3.78
C HIS A 271 3.59 -6.34 2.38
N GLY A 272 4.11 -5.29 1.78
CA GLY A 272 3.55 -4.80 0.52
C GLY A 272 4.04 -3.43 0.10
N CYS A 273 3.23 -2.78 -0.73
CA CYS A 273 3.42 -1.41 -1.19
C CYS A 273 2.10 -0.63 -1.14
N THR A 274 2.19 0.69 -1.12
CA THR A 274 1.04 1.60 -1.10
C THR A 274 1.25 2.71 -2.10
N VAL A 275 0.30 2.90 -3.01
CA VAL A 275 0.22 4.07 -3.88
C VAL A 275 -0.67 5.11 -3.21
N HIS A 276 -0.16 6.32 -3.02
CA HIS A 276 -0.88 7.37 -2.30
C HIS A 276 -0.58 8.75 -2.88
N PHE A 277 -1.49 9.70 -2.65
CA PHE A 277 -1.19 11.11 -2.86
C PHE A 277 -0.15 11.58 -1.83
N VAL A 278 0.78 12.43 -2.23
CA VAL A 278 1.79 12.97 -1.32
C VAL A 278 1.19 14.16 -0.58
N THR A 279 1.47 14.23 0.73
CA THR A 279 1.11 15.37 1.58
C THR A 279 2.36 15.86 2.31
N PRO A 280 2.36 17.05 2.94
CA PRO A 280 3.50 17.52 3.72
C PRO A 280 3.86 16.58 4.88
N VAL A 281 2.92 15.74 5.32
CA VAL A 281 3.19 14.66 6.27
C VAL A 281 3.73 13.45 5.51
N LEU A 282 4.94 13.03 5.88
CA LEU A 282 5.66 11.92 5.25
C LEU A 282 4.80 10.65 5.24
N ASP A 283 4.63 10.06 4.05
CA ASP A 283 3.95 8.79 3.81
C ASP A 283 2.56 8.66 4.48
N HIS A 284 1.80 9.76 4.53
CA HIS A 284 0.52 9.81 5.25
C HIS A 284 -0.65 10.33 4.39
N GLY A 285 -0.50 10.38 3.08
CA GLY A 285 -1.56 10.87 2.22
C GLY A 285 -2.64 9.84 1.87
N PRO A 286 -3.74 10.28 1.25
CA PRO A 286 -4.85 9.40 0.86
C PRO A 286 -4.39 8.25 -0.05
N ILE A 287 -4.78 7.03 0.33
CA ILE A 287 -4.35 5.77 -0.32
C ILE A 287 -5.21 5.48 -1.55
N ILE A 288 -4.57 5.37 -2.71
CA ILE A 288 -5.20 5.06 -3.99
C ILE A 288 -5.28 3.56 -4.20
N ALA A 289 -4.17 2.85 -3.98
CA ALA A 289 -4.08 1.39 -4.14
C ALA A 289 -3.05 0.80 -3.16
N GLN A 290 -3.20 -0.49 -2.85
CA GLN A 290 -2.20 -1.23 -2.09
C GLN A 290 -1.89 -2.55 -2.78
N GLY A 291 -0.63 -2.98 -2.68
CA GLY A 291 -0.20 -4.32 -3.06
C GLY A 291 0.27 -5.04 -1.81
N CYS A 292 -0.06 -6.32 -1.65
CA CYS A 292 0.41 -7.11 -0.51
C CYS A 292 1.12 -8.39 -0.94
N VAL A 293 2.09 -8.82 -0.14
CA VAL A 293 2.91 -10.01 -0.37
C VAL A 293 3.15 -10.73 0.95
N PRO A 294 3.25 -12.07 0.94
CA PRO A 294 3.64 -12.79 2.14
C PRO A 294 5.11 -12.54 2.50
N VAL A 295 5.39 -12.50 3.80
CA VAL A 295 6.74 -12.60 4.34
C VAL A 295 7.01 -14.06 4.69
N LEU A 296 7.97 -14.66 3.99
CA LEU A 296 8.32 -16.06 4.09
C LEU A 296 9.42 -16.29 5.14
N ALA A 297 9.46 -17.51 5.67
CA ALA A 297 10.57 -17.90 6.54
C ALA A 297 11.89 -17.84 5.75
N GLY A 298 12.90 -17.20 6.33
CA GLY A 298 14.21 -17.03 5.68
C GLY A 298 14.29 -15.89 4.65
N ASP A 299 13.24 -15.06 4.52
CA ASP A 299 13.36 -13.85 3.71
C ASP A 299 14.48 -12.93 4.24
N THR A 300 15.20 -12.35 3.29
CA THR A 300 16.13 -11.23 3.48
C THR A 300 15.45 -9.94 3.01
N PRO A 301 15.94 -8.75 3.41
CA PRO A 301 15.42 -7.48 2.87
C PRO A 301 15.39 -7.47 1.34
N GLU A 302 16.37 -8.07 0.69
CA GLU A 302 16.50 -8.11 -0.77
C GLU A 302 15.49 -9.06 -1.43
N THR A 303 15.26 -10.24 -0.85
CA THR A 303 14.25 -11.18 -1.38
C THR A 303 12.85 -10.65 -1.19
N LEU A 304 12.58 -10.03 -0.04
CA LEU A 304 11.30 -9.37 0.23
C LEU A 304 11.10 -8.17 -0.70
N ALA A 305 12.11 -7.31 -0.88
CA ALA A 305 12.07 -6.18 -1.79
C ALA A 305 11.74 -6.61 -3.23
N ARG A 306 12.37 -7.67 -3.72
CA ARG A 306 12.09 -8.21 -5.07
C ARG A 306 10.65 -8.67 -5.23
N ARG A 307 10.07 -9.29 -4.20
CA ARG A 307 8.67 -9.72 -4.19
C ARG A 307 7.72 -8.52 -4.14
N VAL A 308 8.03 -7.51 -3.31
CA VAL A 308 7.27 -6.26 -3.26
C VAL A 308 7.30 -5.55 -4.61
N LEU A 309 8.48 -5.44 -5.25
CA LEU A 309 8.64 -4.78 -6.55
C LEU A 309 7.75 -5.39 -7.65
N GLN A 310 7.52 -6.71 -7.62
CA GLN A 310 6.60 -7.36 -8.56
C GLN A 310 5.15 -6.88 -8.41
N VAL A 311 4.69 -6.61 -7.18
CA VAL A 311 3.35 -6.07 -6.95
C VAL A 311 3.30 -4.56 -7.15
N GLU A 312 4.41 -3.83 -6.92
CA GLU A 312 4.53 -2.41 -7.29
C GLU A 312 4.29 -2.20 -8.78
N HIS A 313 4.88 -3.05 -9.63
CA HIS A 313 4.70 -3.04 -11.08
C HIS A 313 3.26 -3.35 -11.55
N GLN A 314 2.35 -3.70 -10.64
CA GLN A 314 0.93 -3.90 -10.92
C GLN A 314 0.10 -2.76 -10.31
N ALA A 315 0.31 -2.50 -9.02
CA ALA A 315 -0.45 -1.52 -8.26
C ALA A 315 -0.20 -0.09 -8.76
N TYR A 316 1.06 0.26 -9.09
CA TYR A 316 1.36 1.62 -9.52
C TYR A 316 0.77 1.94 -10.89
N PRO A 317 0.95 1.09 -11.93
CA PRO A 317 0.31 1.34 -13.21
C PRO A 317 -1.21 1.39 -13.15
N ALA A 318 -1.86 0.52 -12.38
CA ALA A 318 -3.31 0.55 -12.22
C ALA A 318 -3.80 1.87 -11.60
N ALA A 319 -3.16 2.31 -10.51
CA ALA A 319 -3.50 3.57 -9.86
C ALA A 319 -3.32 4.79 -10.78
N VAL A 320 -2.20 4.84 -11.51
CA VAL A 320 -1.92 5.93 -12.46
C VAL A 320 -2.89 5.90 -13.65
N ARG A 321 -3.27 4.72 -14.13
CA ARG A 321 -4.30 4.57 -15.15
C ARG A 321 -5.64 5.16 -14.69
N TRP A 322 -6.08 4.87 -13.48
CA TRP A 322 -7.34 5.42 -12.96
C TRP A 322 -7.30 6.95 -12.86
N LEU A 323 -6.15 7.51 -12.46
CA LEU A 323 -5.92 8.96 -12.46
C LEU A 323 -5.96 9.53 -13.88
N ALA A 324 -5.33 8.84 -14.83
CA ALA A 324 -5.32 9.19 -16.25
C ALA A 324 -6.72 9.12 -16.87
N GLU A 325 -7.58 8.22 -16.42
CA GLU A 325 -8.98 8.09 -16.86
C GLU A 325 -9.91 9.08 -16.14
N GLY A 326 -9.43 9.84 -15.15
CA GLY A 326 -10.25 10.77 -14.36
C GLY A 326 -11.20 10.09 -13.37
N ARG A 327 -10.95 8.82 -13.03
CA ARG A 327 -11.83 7.98 -12.19
C ARG A 327 -11.57 8.11 -10.69
N VAL A 328 -10.51 8.80 -10.29
CA VAL A 328 -10.11 8.91 -8.88
C VAL A 328 -10.68 10.18 -8.27
N ARG A 329 -11.41 10.04 -7.17
CA ARG A 329 -11.98 11.16 -6.40
C ARG A 329 -11.56 11.10 -4.95
N LEU A 330 -11.31 12.27 -4.37
CA LEU A 330 -11.14 12.42 -2.92
C LEU A 330 -12.50 12.70 -2.29
N THR A 331 -12.84 11.94 -1.26
CA THR A 331 -14.02 12.17 -0.44
C THR A 331 -13.77 13.30 0.58
N PRO A 332 -14.82 13.89 1.17
CA PRO A 332 -14.66 14.93 2.19
C PRO A 332 -13.82 14.52 3.41
N ASP A 333 -13.80 13.22 3.74
CA ASP A 333 -13.00 12.64 4.82
C ASP A 333 -11.59 12.17 4.39
N GLN A 334 -11.08 12.68 3.27
CA GLN A 334 -9.72 12.42 2.75
C GLN A 334 -9.47 10.94 2.41
N ARG A 335 -10.51 10.21 1.98
CA ARG A 335 -10.38 8.87 1.40
C ARG A 335 -10.43 8.97 -0.13
N VAL A 336 -9.94 7.92 -0.77
CA VAL A 336 -9.99 7.80 -2.23
C VAL A 336 -11.11 6.84 -2.61
N GLU A 337 -11.95 7.28 -3.55
CA GLU A 337 -12.86 6.44 -4.32
C GLU A 337 -12.37 6.35 -5.76
N VAL A 338 -12.52 5.18 -6.36
CA VAL A 338 -12.21 4.96 -7.78
C VAL A 338 -13.46 4.47 -8.48
N GLU A 339 -13.96 5.26 -9.42
CA GLU A 339 -15.19 4.96 -10.15
C GLU A 339 -15.05 3.63 -10.91
N GLY A 340 -16.03 2.74 -10.73
CA GLY A 340 -16.06 1.43 -11.38
C GLY A 340 -14.99 0.45 -10.91
N GLU A 341 -14.23 0.75 -9.84
CA GLU A 341 -13.20 -0.15 -9.32
C GLU A 341 -13.36 -0.41 -7.81
N PRO A 342 -14.07 -1.48 -7.43
CA PRO A 342 -14.23 -1.85 -6.03
C PRO A 342 -12.96 -2.49 -5.45
N GLN A 343 -12.07 -3.07 -6.27
CA GLN A 343 -10.88 -3.78 -5.81
C GLN A 343 -9.60 -2.99 -6.07
N ARG A 344 -9.09 -2.36 -5.01
CA ARG A 344 -7.84 -1.57 -5.05
C ARG A 344 -6.66 -2.26 -4.35
N LEU A 345 -6.81 -3.56 -4.08
CA LEU A 345 -5.81 -4.42 -3.45
C LEU A 345 -5.27 -5.42 -4.47
N PHE A 346 -3.96 -5.39 -4.65
CA PHE A 346 -3.19 -6.30 -5.51
C PHE A 346 -2.52 -7.37 -4.66
N MET A 347 -2.68 -8.64 -5.01
CA MET A 347 -2.09 -9.76 -4.28
C MET A 347 -0.86 -10.26 -5.05
N GLY A 348 0.33 -10.09 -4.48
CA GLY A 348 1.56 -10.68 -5.00
C GLY A 348 1.92 -11.99 -4.28
N GLY A 349 2.46 -12.95 -5.03
CA GLY A 349 2.92 -14.23 -4.45
C GLY A 349 1.84 -15.29 -4.29
N GLY A 350 0.87 -15.35 -5.22
CA GLY A 350 0.09 -16.58 -5.42
C GLY A 350 1.07 -17.74 -5.65
N ALA A 351 0.91 -18.82 -4.88
CA ALA A 351 1.65 -20.05 -5.13
C ALA A 351 1.35 -20.50 -6.57
N ALA A 352 2.38 -20.56 -7.41
CA ALA A 352 2.35 -21.38 -8.61
C ALA A 352 2.46 -22.85 -8.20
#